data_AF-I7AGG2-F1
#
_entry.id   AF-I7AGG2-F1
#
_cell.length_a   1.000
_cell.length_b   1.000
_cell.length_c   1.000
_cell.angle_alpha   90.00
_cell.angle_beta   90.00
_cell.angle_gamma   90.00
#
_symmetry.space_group_name_H-M   'P 1'
#
loop_
_entity.id
_entity.type
_entity.pdbx_description
1 polymer ?
#
loop_
_entity_poly.entity_id
_entity_poly.type
_entity_poly.pdbx_seq_one_letter_code
_entity_poly.pdbx_strand_id
1 'polypeptide(L)'
;MSALHPSAFPKDSYLFETEEELEEEVYKKTGIFKHIRIARNEWSRVLYLSLLFGAITVVHTTMGNLREMILMGRQDPMSMFFIKSIFLPPCSLFFVWTIQLGLNFFTPSKMFDITLILFSGCYIFFGLVMWPFKAYIQKDFYWARDIFGDGKMESLRVHFLYPVFLVFNEWTSSFLFLCSEMWGALVVSYFFNLFTNEVSTRKQSQRYISVYNISNAISIFLSAIFTLMFNKWRDSVVFETKELGFRVLILALAFIVLGVLGLKKYIEKRILPIPVFLIKEAKTPNVKKKEVEIKEVGKALSRSKLLLAISLNVLLYGVSSTLVEATFKSGIAVGAKYTNNSKETFSNFYNGMEQIIIAMSLLVVVNTPYSALIKKGGWKYVASLPIMVVVFSFFSVFLVAFYNVGAYGGGNVLFGSLFKGRKPMFFLENTLGLVTNASLKIGKYLGADASKEAISMQIDPLYRAKYKAVYDGLCGKLGKSLGSVICTIMTGIWDITDIRMASSVSGILVAIIIMLWLCVLRYLNKKFQTAMENNTYIELEEF
;
A
#
# COMPACT_ATOMS: atom_id res chain seq x y z
N MET A 1 27.03 22.92 11.31
CA MET A 1 28.19 22.09 11.69
C MET A 1 29.16 22.98 12.43
N SER A 2 29.21 22.86 13.76
CA SER A 2 30.29 23.42 14.57
C SER A 2 31.12 22.23 15.07
N ALA A 3 32.42 22.31 14.84
CA ALA A 3 33.40 21.28 15.16
C ALA A 3 33.33 20.88 16.64
N LEU A 4 33.29 19.58 16.91
CA LEU A 4 33.49 19.01 18.24
C LEU A 4 34.75 18.13 18.19
N HIS A 5 35.75 18.56 18.95
CA HIS A 5 37.05 17.91 19.11
C HIS A 5 36.90 16.47 19.65
N PRO A 6 37.72 15.51 19.18
CA PRO A 6 37.65 14.10 19.55
C PRO A 6 38.45 13.80 20.82
N SER A 7 38.11 14.41 21.95
CA SER A 7 38.83 14.16 23.21
C SER A 7 37.97 14.37 24.45
N ALA A 8 36.82 13.69 24.53
CA ALA A 8 36.09 13.48 25.79
C ALA A 8 35.01 12.39 25.64
N PHE A 9 35.41 11.15 25.38
CA PHE A 9 34.52 10.00 25.58
C PHE A 9 35.24 8.95 26.43
N PRO A 10 34.58 8.40 27.48
CA PRO A 10 35.18 7.37 28.31
C PRO A 10 35.45 6.12 27.46
N LYS A 11 36.64 5.55 27.66
CA LYS A 11 37.11 4.29 27.07
C LYS A 11 36.25 3.12 27.58
N ASP A 12 35.13 2.83 26.93
CA ASP A 12 34.43 1.55 27.06
C ASP A 12 34.03 1.02 25.66
N SER A 13 34.97 0.30 25.06
CA SER A 13 34.84 -1.01 24.38
C SER A 13 33.64 -1.35 23.46
N TYR A 14 33.02 -0.40 22.74
CA TYR A 14 31.90 -0.73 21.82
C TYR A 14 31.87 0.01 20.46
N LEU A 15 32.95 0.64 20.02
CA LEU A 15 33.05 1.18 18.65
C LEU A 15 33.87 0.24 17.77
N PHE A 16 33.29 -0.22 16.66
CA PHE A 16 34.06 -0.88 15.60
C PHE A 16 34.88 0.17 14.86
N GLU A 17 36.14 -0.14 14.54
CA GLU A 17 37.04 0.79 13.86
C GLU A 17 36.73 0.91 12.36
N THR A 18 36.10 -0.11 11.76
CA THR A 18 35.72 -0.13 10.33
C THR A 18 34.38 -0.83 10.04
N GLU A 19 33.72 -0.49 8.92
CA GLU A 19 32.48 -1.15 8.44
C GLU A 19 32.71 -2.63 8.10
N GLU A 20 33.95 -3.02 7.80
CA GLU A 20 34.35 -4.39 7.43
C GLU A 20 34.45 -5.33 8.64
N GLU A 21 34.98 -4.87 9.78
CA GLU A 21 35.00 -5.65 11.05
C GLU A 21 33.59 -5.95 11.56
N LEU A 22 32.69 -4.98 11.43
CA LEU A 22 31.27 -5.16 11.73
C LEU A 22 30.62 -6.20 10.82
N GLU A 23 30.99 -6.22 9.54
CA GLU A 23 30.51 -7.23 8.60
C GLU A 23 31.02 -8.62 9.01
N GLU A 24 32.29 -8.78 9.37
CA GLU A 24 32.84 -10.05 9.83
C GLU A 24 32.13 -10.63 11.07
N GLU A 25 31.84 -9.81 12.10
CA GLU A 25 31.16 -10.29 13.30
C GLU A 25 29.69 -10.68 13.01
N VAL A 26 29.03 -9.96 12.10
CA VAL A 26 27.66 -10.24 11.68
C VAL A 26 27.57 -11.53 10.86
N TYR A 27 28.59 -11.84 10.04
CA TYR A 27 28.66 -13.08 9.24
C TYR A 27 29.14 -14.30 10.04
N LYS A 28 29.85 -14.10 11.17
CA LYS A 28 30.30 -15.18 12.08
C LYS A 28 29.18 -15.77 12.96
N LYS A 29 27.99 -15.15 13.06
CA LYS A 29 26.88 -15.66 13.89
C LYS A 29 26.20 -16.92 13.31
N THR A 30 26.35 -18.05 13.98
CA THR A 30 25.66 -19.32 13.72
C THR A 30 24.62 -19.62 14.81
N GLY A 31 23.32 -19.66 14.45
CA GLY A 31 22.21 -19.97 15.37
C GLY A 31 20.81 -19.71 14.76
N ILE A 32 19.73 -19.86 15.55
CA ILE A 32 18.32 -19.67 15.12
C ILE A 32 18.06 -18.23 14.61
N PHE A 33 18.84 -17.25 15.10
CA PHE A 33 18.81 -15.85 14.63
C PHE A 33 19.75 -15.55 13.45
N LYS A 34 20.29 -16.56 12.74
CA LYS A 34 21.19 -16.39 11.58
C LYS A 34 20.60 -15.52 10.45
N HIS A 35 19.29 -15.38 10.41
CA HIS A 35 18.58 -14.53 9.45
C HIS A 35 18.58 -13.03 9.84
N ILE A 36 18.75 -12.70 11.12
CA ILE A 36 18.82 -11.32 11.61
C ILE A 36 20.29 -10.93 11.77
N ARG A 37 20.87 -10.42 10.68
CA ARG A 37 22.27 -10.01 10.56
C ARG A 37 22.50 -8.63 11.19
N ILE A 38 22.38 -8.53 12.52
CA ILE A 38 22.56 -7.27 13.27
C ILE A 38 23.62 -7.43 14.37
N ALA A 39 24.55 -6.47 14.41
CA ALA A 39 25.60 -6.38 15.43
C ALA A 39 25.01 -5.96 16.80
N ARG A 40 25.61 -6.41 17.91
CA ARG A 40 25.08 -6.16 19.27
C ARG A 40 24.86 -4.67 19.56
N ASN A 41 25.75 -3.80 19.09
CA ASN A 41 25.69 -2.35 19.34
C ASN A 41 24.67 -1.60 18.46
N GLU A 42 24.22 -2.22 17.36
CA GLU A 42 23.21 -1.63 16.46
C GLU A 42 21.77 -1.89 16.93
N TRP A 43 21.56 -2.83 17.85
CA TRP A 43 20.22 -3.29 18.21
C TRP A 43 19.32 -2.19 18.77
N SER A 44 19.84 -1.31 19.61
CA SER A 44 19.06 -0.17 20.14
C SER A 44 18.53 0.67 18.99
N ARG A 45 19.42 1.12 18.10
CA ARG A 45 19.08 1.92 16.92
C ARG A 45 18.05 1.24 16.02
N VAL A 46 18.26 -0.04 15.71
CA VAL A 46 17.34 -0.79 14.84
C VAL A 46 15.98 -0.97 15.50
N LEU A 47 15.93 -1.29 16.79
CA LEU A 47 14.69 -1.53 17.51
C LEU A 47 13.85 -0.25 17.56
N TYR A 48 14.44 0.91 17.87
CA TYR A 48 13.70 2.17 17.90
C TYR A 48 13.26 2.65 16.52
N LEU A 49 14.08 2.49 15.47
CA LEU A 49 13.65 2.79 14.10
C LEU A 49 12.55 1.83 13.63
N SER A 50 12.60 0.57 14.04
CA SER A 50 11.57 -0.42 13.75
C SER A 50 10.28 -0.10 14.52
N LEU A 51 10.38 0.31 15.78
CA LEU A 51 9.23 0.75 16.58
C LEU A 51 8.56 1.98 15.96
N LEU A 52 9.37 2.94 15.46
CA LEU A 52 8.87 4.09 14.73
C LEU A 52 8.11 3.67 13.47
N PHE A 53 8.70 2.76 12.67
CA PHE A 53 8.05 2.23 11.47
C PHE A 53 6.74 1.51 11.82
N GLY A 54 6.76 0.66 12.83
CA GLY A 54 5.60 -0.08 13.30
C GLY A 54 4.48 0.84 13.76
N ALA A 55 4.77 1.86 14.57
CA ALA A 55 3.77 2.84 15.01
C ALA A 55 3.14 3.59 13.84
N ILE A 56 3.93 4.00 12.84
CA ILE A 56 3.44 4.63 11.61
C ILE A 56 2.55 3.66 10.82
N THR A 57 2.95 2.39 10.73
CA THR A 57 2.16 1.33 10.09
C THR A 57 0.85 1.11 10.82
N VAL A 58 0.82 1.02 12.15
CA VAL A 58 -0.41 0.84 12.94
C VAL A 58 -1.41 1.94 12.60
N VAL A 59 -0.96 3.20 12.58
CA VAL A 59 -1.83 4.33 12.18
C VAL A 59 -2.32 4.14 10.74
N HIS A 60 -1.44 3.75 9.81
CA HIS A 60 -1.80 3.54 8.41
C HIS A 60 -2.86 2.44 8.24
N THR A 61 -2.68 1.29 8.87
CA THR A 61 -3.56 0.12 8.71
C THR A 61 -4.88 0.30 9.44
N THR A 62 -4.88 0.87 10.64
CA THR A 62 -6.11 1.16 11.37
C THR A 62 -6.91 2.26 10.66
N MET A 63 -6.28 3.35 10.24
CA MET A 63 -6.95 4.41 9.48
C MET A 63 -7.43 3.92 8.11
N GLY A 64 -6.71 2.98 7.48
CA GLY A 64 -7.11 2.31 6.25
C GLY A 64 -8.40 1.50 6.40
N ASN A 65 -8.55 0.75 7.48
CA ASN A 65 -9.78 -0.01 7.75
C ASN A 65 -10.96 0.92 8.03
N LEU A 66 -10.74 1.95 8.85
CA LEU A 66 -11.78 2.89 9.26
C LEU A 66 -12.32 3.69 8.07
N ARG A 67 -11.45 4.22 7.20
CA ARG A 67 -11.91 4.96 6.01
C ARG A 67 -12.80 4.09 5.12
N GLU A 68 -12.45 2.81 4.94
CA GLU A 68 -13.19 1.90 4.06
C GLU A 68 -14.52 1.51 4.70
N MET A 69 -14.52 1.27 6.02
CA MET A 69 -15.73 1.02 6.80
C MET A 69 -16.73 2.18 6.65
N ILE A 70 -16.30 3.42 6.89
CA ILE A 70 -17.18 4.61 6.82
C ILE A 70 -17.72 4.79 5.41
N LEU A 71 -16.84 4.67 4.41
CA LEU A 71 -17.22 4.90 3.03
C LEU A 71 -18.20 3.82 2.56
N MET A 72 -18.01 2.54 2.92
CA MET A 72 -18.99 1.49 2.64
C MET A 72 -20.35 1.69 3.31
N GLY A 73 -20.36 2.34 4.48
CA GLY A 73 -21.61 2.68 5.18
C GLY A 73 -22.42 3.77 4.49
N ARG A 74 -21.72 4.78 3.97
CA ARG A 74 -22.35 6.03 3.50
C ARG A 74 -22.49 6.12 1.99
N GLN A 75 -21.54 5.54 1.26
CA GLN A 75 -21.43 5.60 -0.20
C GLN A 75 -21.46 4.19 -0.82
N ASP A 76 -21.55 4.14 -2.14
CA ASP A 76 -21.44 2.90 -2.90
C ASP A 76 -19.96 2.45 -2.99
N PRO A 77 -19.62 1.15 -2.93
CA PRO A 77 -18.26 0.64 -3.17
C PRO A 77 -17.53 1.26 -4.35
N MET A 78 -18.23 1.57 -5.46
CA MET A 78 -17.62 2.18 -6.64
C MET A 78 -17.11 3.60 -6.41
N SER A 79 -17.64 4.30 -5.41
CA SER A 79 -17.20 5.64 -5.00
C SER A 79 -15.73 5.62 -4.54
N MET A 80 -15.27 4.53 -3.92
CA MET A 80 -13.86 4.36 -3.52
C MET A 80 -12.92 4.42 -4.72
N PHE A 81 -13.27 3.71 -5.79
CA PHE A 81 -12.46 3.62 -6.99
C PHE A 81 -12.51 4.93 -7.78
N PHE A 82 -13.65 5.63 -7.78
CA PHE A 82 -13.74 6.97 -8.33
C PHE A 82 -12.79 7.94 -7.61
N ILE A 83 -12.77 7.95 -6.27
CA ILE A 83 -11.84 8.79 -5.49
C ILE A 83 -10.39 8.45 -5.81
N LYS A 84 -10.04 7.16 -5.85
CA LYS A 84 -8.69 6.68 -6.22
C LYS A 84 -8.30 7.05 -7.66
N SER A 85 -9.26 7.15 -8.57
CA SER A 85 -9.05 7.44 -9.99
C SER A 85 -8.84 8.94 -10.25
N ILE A 86 -9.71 9.80 -9.71
CA ILE A 86 -9.77 11.22 -10.10
C ILE A 86 -9.13 12.14 -9.07
N PHE A 87 -9.38 11.92 -7.77
CA PHE A 87 -8.90 12.84 -6.73
C PHE A 87 -7.50 12.48 -6.23
N LEU A 88 -7.20 11.19 -6.09
CA LEU A 88 -5.92 10.76 -5.52
C LEU A 88 -4.70 11.20 -6.36
N PRO A 89 -4.65 11.05 -7.70
CA PRO A 89 -3.50 11.47 -8.49
C PRO A 89 -3.19 12.97 -8.40
N PRO A 90 -4.11 13.92 -8.66
CA PRO A 90 -3.81 15.35 -8.60
C PRO A 90 -3.44 15.79 -7.18
N CYS A 91 -4.12 15.28 -6.15
CA CYS A 91 -3.75 15.58 -4.77
C CYS A 91 -2.36 15.04 -4.42
N SER A 92 -2.01 13.84 -4.88
CA SER A 92 -0.66 13.30 -4.65
C SER A 92 0.44 14.13 -5.32
N LEU A 93 0.20 14.62 -6.54
CA LEU A 93 1.13 15.51 -7.26
C LEU A 93 1.27 16.85 -6.54
N PHE A 94 0.15 17.45 -6.13
CA PHE A 94 0.14 18.70 -5.38
C PHE A 94 0.93 18.61 -4.08
N PHE A 95 0.77 17.53 -3.31
CA PHE A 95 1.52 17.34 -2.08
C PHE A 95 2.99 17.04 -2.31
N VAL A 96 3.35 16.25 -3.33
CA VAL A 96 4.76 16.05 -3.70
C VAL A 96 5.39 17.38 -4.09
N TRP A 97 4.72 18.19 -4.90
CA TRP A 97 5.18 19.54 -5.25
C TRP A 97 5.39 20.42 -4.02
N THR A 98 4.41 20.43 -3.09
CA THR A 98 4.51 21.16 -1.82
C THR A 98 5.69 20.68 -0.96
N ILE A 99 5.93 19.37 -0.90
CA ILE A 99 7.04 18.79 -0.16
C ILE A 99 8.39 19.16 -0.80
N GLN A 100 8.49 19.15 -2.13
CA GLN A 100 9.71 19.56 -2.84
C GLN A 100 10.03 21.03 -2.57
N LEU A 101 9.01 21.91 -2.61
CA LEU A 101 9.18 23.30 -2.21
C LEU A 101 9.65 23.42 -0.76
N GLY A 102 9.06 22.65 0.16
CA GLY A 102 9.47 22.66 1.56
C GLY A 102 10.89 22.14 1.81
N LEU A 103 11.35 21.14 1.03
CA LEU A 103 12.71 20.59 1.11
C LEU A 103 13.79 21.57 0.63
N ASN A 104 13.42 22.62 -0.10
CA ASN A 104 14.34 23.71 -0.44
C ASN A 104 14.63 24.63 0.75
N PHE A 105 13.70 24.71 1.71
CA PHE A 105 13.82 25.59 2.90
C PHE A 105 14.20 24.83 4.18
N PHE A 106 13.79 23.58 4.31
CA PHE A 106 13.92 22.79 5.54
C PHE A 106 14.70 21.49 5.32
N THR A 107 15.35 21.01 6.38
CA THR A 107 16.00 19.70 6.35
C THR A 107 14.97 18.57 6.21
N PRO A 108 15.33 17.41 5.62
CA PRO A 108 14.40 16.29 5.44
C PRO A 108 13.75 15.83 6.76
N SER A 109 14.54 15.75 7.84
CA SER A 109 14.01 15.49 9.19
C SER A 109 12.97 16.55 9.62
N LYS A 110 13.21 17.86 9.46
CA LYS A 110 12.22 18.89 9.82
C LYS A 110 10.96 18.81 8.96
N MET A 111 11.09 18.51 7.66
CA MET A 111 9.94 18.31 6.78
C MET A 111 9.08 17.13 7.20
N PHE A 112 9.71 16.07 7.70
CA PHE A 112 8.98 14.93 8.25
C PHE A 112 8.21 15.33 9.54
N ASP A 113 8.79 16.16 10.41
CA ASP A 113 8.06 16.70 11.60
C ASP A 113 6.85 17.55 11.19
N ILE A 114 7.04 18.49 10.26
CA ILE A 114 5.96 19.37 9.77
C ILE A 114 4.82 18.52 9.19
N THR A 115 5.15 17.48 8.43
CA THR A 115 4.15 16.59 7.84
C THR A 115 3.37 15.82 8.91
N LEU A 116 4.03 15.30 9.95
CA LEU A 116 3.35 14.62 11.07
C LEU A 116 2.41 15.57 11.82
N ILE A 117 2.83 16.81 12.05
CA ILE A 117 2.00 17.84 12.69
C ILE A 117 0.79 18.17 11.82
N LEU A 118 0.98 18.34 10.51
CA LEU A 118 -0.09 18.63 9.56
C LEU A 118 -1.15 17.52 9.56
N PHE A 119 -0.74 16.26 9.44
CA PHE A 119 -1.68 15.13 9.46
C PHE A 119 -2.38 14.96 10.81
N SER A 120 -1.67 15.17 11.93
CA SER A 120 -2.29 15.17 13.26
C SER A 120 -3.33 16.28 13.37
N GLY A 121 -3.00 17.49 12.91
CA GLY A 121 -3.92 18.63 12.85
C GLY A 121 -5.17 18.33 12.02
N CYS A 122 -5.01 17.70 10.85
CA CYS A 122 -6.14 17.27 10.02
C CYS A 122 -7.05 16.27 10.76
N TYR A 123 -6.49 15.30 11.49
CA TYR A 123 -7.28 14.33 12.25
C TYR A 123 -7.97 14.95 13.48
N ILE A 124 -7.30 15.86 14.18
CA ILE A 124 -7.91 16.63 15.28
C ILE A 124 -9.07 17.47 14.76
N PHE A 125 -8.85 18.21 13.66
CA PHE A 125 -9.88 19.01 13.00
C PHE A 125 -11.06 18.14 12.56
N PHE A 126 -10.78 16.98 11.99
CA PHE A 126 -11.84 16.05 11.58
C PHE A 126 -12.66 15.54 12.78
N GLY A 127 -11.99 15.12 13.85
CA GLY A 127 -12.65 14.59 15.06
C GLY A 127 -13.39 15.65 15.89
N LEU A 128 -12.88 16.87 15.99
CA LEU A 128 -13.47 17.94 16.81
C LEU A 128 -14.46 18.82 16.07
N VAL A 129 -14.26 19.06 14.78
CA VAL A 129 -15.06 20.01 14.00
C VAL A 129 -15.91 19.29 12.96
N MET A 130 -15.28 18.56 12.03
CA MET A 130 -16.02 18.03 10.87
C MET A 130 -17.06 16.97 11.25
N TRP A 131 -16.72 16.04 12.14
CA TRP A 131 -17.61 14.95 12.53
C TRP A 131 -18.82 15.42 13.36
N PRO A 132 -18.68 16.22 14.44
CA PRO A 132 -19.84 16.66 15.23
C PRO A 132 -20.72 17.66 14.48
N PHE A 133 -20.13 18.55 13.66
CA PHE A 133 -20.90 19.52 12.88
C PHE A 133 -21.32 19.00 11.50
N LYS A 134 -21.24 17.69 11.25
CA LYS A 134 -21.55 17.10 9.94
C LYS A 134 -22.93 17.49 9.41
N ALA A 135 -23.94 17.61 10.29
CA ALA A 135 -25.31 17.95 9.92
C ALA A 135 -25.43 19.39 9.41
N TYR A 136 -24.57 20.30 9.86
CA TYR A 136 -24.53 21.69 9.41
C TYR A 136 -23.63 21.87 8.18
N ILE A 137 -22.56 21.08 8.11
CA ILE A 137 -21.55 21.15 7.05
C ILE A 137 -22.05 20.46 5.76
N GLN A 138 -22.82 19.40 5.89
CA GLN A 138 -23.42 18.67 4.77
C GLN A 138 -24.90 19.05 4.64
N LYS A 139 -25.16 20.20 4.01
CA LYS A 139 -26.51 20.57 3.61
C LYS A 139 -27.00 19.59 2.53
N ASP A 140 -28.27 19.20 2.62
CA ASP A 140 -28.96 18.31 1.67
C ASP A 140 -28.38 16.89 1.57
N PHE A 141 -28.18 16.23 2.71
CA PHE A 141 -27.70 14.84 2.82
C PHE A 141 -28.33 13.83 1.84
N TYR A 142 -29.57 14.05 1.43
CA TYR A 142 -30.33 13.15 0.58
C TYR A 142 -30.35 13.52 -0.91
N TRP A 143 -29.82 14.68 -1.34
CA TRP A 143 -29.99 15.17 -2.72
C TRP A 143 -29.53 14.16 -3.80
N ALA A 144 -28.35 13.56 -3.64
CA ALA A 144 -27.84 12.56 -4.60
C ALA A 144 -28.63 11.24 -4.55
N ARG A 145 -29.27 10.92 -3.42
CA ARG A 145 -30.11 9.73 -3.31
C ARG A 145 -31.50 9.98 -3.89
N ASP A 146 -32.03 11.19 -3.75
CA ASP A 146 -33.34 11.58 -4.27
C ASP A 146 -33.31 11.73 -5.80
N ILE A 147 -32.29 12.41 -6.34
CA ILE A 147 -32.13 12.59 -7.80
C ILE A 147 -32.07 11.26 -8.56
N PHE A 148 -31.42 10.26 -7.96
CA PHE A 148 -31.24 8.93 -8.56
C PHE A 148 -32.29 7.92 -8.09
N GLY A 149 -33.07 8.23 -7.05
CA GLY A 149 -34.09 7.35 -6.48
C GLY A 149 -35.36 7.24 -7.31
N ASP A 150 -35.69 8.27 -8.09
CA ASP A 150 -36.88 8.34 -8.93
C ASP A 150 -36.81 7.48 -10.22
N GLY A 151 -35.69 6.80 -10.50
CA GLY A 151 -35.48 6.03 -11.74
C GLY A 151 -35.33 6.87 -13.02
N LYS A 152 -35.54 8.18 -12.96
CA LYS A 152 -35.35 9.12 -14.09
C LYS A 152 -33.93 9.05 -14.66
N MET A 153 -32.92 8.97 -13.79
CA MET A 153 -31.51 8.90 -14.20
C MET A 153 -31.14 7.56 -14.86
N GLU A 154 -31.83 6.48 -14.50
CA GLU A 154 -31.70 5.17 -15.17
C GLU A 154 -32.27 5.23 -16.59
N SER A 155 -33.39 5.91 -16.79
CA SER A 155 -33.97 6.11 -18.13
C SER A 155 -33.09 6.95 -19.06
N LEU A 156 -32.30 7.88 -18.49
CA LEU A 156 -31.38 8.76 -19.20
C LEU A 156 -30.00 8.14 -19.46
N ARG A 157 -29.76 6.89 -19.02
CA ARG A 157 -28.46 6.19 -19.09
C ARG A 157 -27.30 6.94 -18.42
N VAL A 158 -27.59 7.61 -17.30
CA VAL A 158 -26.60 8.37 -16.51
C VAL A 158 -26.51 7.89 -15.07
N HIS A 159 -27.07 6.71 -14.78
CA HIS A 159 -27.06 6.10 -13.47
C HIS A 159 -25.64 5.75 -12.97
N PHE A 160 -24.65 5.57 -13.87
CA PHE A 160 -23.23 5.41 -13.52
C PHE A 160 -22.64 6.63 -12.79
N LEU A 161 -23.27 7.80 -12.90
CA LEU A 161 -22.86 8.99 -12.15
C LEU A 161 -23.30 8.94 -10.69
N TYR A 162 -24.15 7.99 -10.28
CA TYR A 162 -24.63 7.90 -8.91
C TYR A 162 -23.49 7.82 -7.86
N PRO A 163 -22.47 6.94 -8.00
CA PRO A 163 -21.32 6.93 -7.09
C PRO A 163 -20.54 8.25 -7.11
N VAL A 164 -20.51 8.96 -8.24
CA VAL A 164 -19.85 10.28 -8.36
C VAL A 164 -20.59 11.34 -7.54
N PHE A 165 -21.91 11.41 -7.69
CA PHE A 165 -22.74 12.34 -6.92
C PHE A 165 -22.69 12.02 -5.43
N LEU A 166 -22.60 10.74 -5.04
CA LEU A 166 -22.40 10.35 -3.65
C LEU A 166 -21.06 10.85 -3.08
N VAL A 167 -19.99 10.91 -3.89
CA VAL A 167 -18.69 11.45 -3.45
C VAL A 167 -18.79 12.93 -3.08
N PHE A 168 -19.56 13.71 -3.85
CA PHE A 168 -19.78 15.14 -3.60
C PHE A 168 -20.81 15.39 -2.49
N ASN A 169 -21.86 14.58 -2.41
CA ASN A 169 -22.83 14.63 -1.33
C ASN A 169 -22.16 14.36 0.02
N GLU A 170 -21.41 13.26 0.08
CA GLU A 170 -20.78 12.76 1.29
C GLU A 170 -19.29 13.13 1.38
N TRP A 171 -18.99 14.40 1.05
CA TRP A 171 -17.62 14.89 0.89
C TRP A 171 -16.75 14.75 2.14
N THR A 172 -17.33 14.75 3.33
CA THR A 172 -16.60 14.56 4.60
C THR A 172 -15.93 13.18 4.65
N SER A 173 -16.65 12.14 4.26
CA SER A 173 -16.13 10.77 4.18
C SER A 173 -15.10 10.62 3.06
N SER A 174 -15.34 11.26 1.91
CA SER A 174 -14.41 11.31 0.78
C SER A 174 -13.09 12.01 1.15
N PHE A 175 -13.16 13.10 1.92
CA PHE A 175 -12.00 13.84 2.40
C PHE A 175 -11.17 13.02 3.39
N LEU A 176 -11.81 12.35 4.36
CA LEU A 176 -11.11 11.44 5.28
C LEU A 176 -10.43 10.29 4.53
N PHE A 177 -11.11 9.75 3.52
CA PHE A 177 -10.55 8.71 2.65
C PHE A 177 -9.28 9.19 1.96
N LEU A 178 -9.32 10.39 1.36
CA LEU A 178 -8.17 11.02 0.71
C LEU A 178 -7.03 11.24 1.70
N CYS A 179 -7.26 11.88 2.85
CA CYS A 179 -6.23 12.12 3.87
C CYS A 179 -5.55 10.81 4.33
N SER A 180 -6.34 9.77 4.56
CA SER A 180 -5.83 8.45 4.97
C SER A 180 -5.02 7.75 3.88
N GLU A 181 -5.43 7.83 2.60
CA GLU A 181 -4.61 7.32 1.48
C GLU A 181 -3.28 8.08 1.37
N MET A 182 -3.32 9.38 1.56
CA MET A 182 -2.14 10.22 1.51
C MET A 182 -1.14 9.94 2.64
N TRP A 183 -1.60 9.59 3.83
CA TRP A 183 -0.74 9.15 4.93
C TRP A 183 0.17 7.98 4.52
N GLY A 184 -0.40 6.92 3.92
CA GLY A 184 0.38 5.77 3.47
C GLY A 184 1.39 6.13 2.36
N ALA A 185 0.97 6.99 1.43
CA ALA A 185 1.81 7.40 0.31
C ALA A 185 2.96 8.33 0.71
N LEU A 186 2.73 9.25 1.64
CA LEU A 186 3.69 10.28 2.04
C LEU A 186 4.50 9.88 3.26
N VAL A 187 3.86 9.40 4.32
CA VAL A 187 4.52 9.13 5.60
C VAL A 187 5.24 7.78 5.57
N VAL A 188 4.50 6.70 5.28
CA VAL A 188 5.05 5.33 5.27
C VAL A 188 6.07 5.17 4.13
N SER A 189 5.71 5.58 2.92
CA SER A 189 6.52 5.27 1.73
C SER A 189 7.61 6.29 1.42
N TYR A 190 7.39 7.58 1.68
CA TYR A 190 8.33 8.64 1.29
C TYR A 190 9.18 9.12 2.47
N PHE A 191 8.56 9.68 3.52
CA PHE A 191 9.30 10.27 4.63
C PHE A 191 10.04 9.26 5.48
N PHE A 192 9.45 8.10 5.78
CA PHE A 192 10.16 7.06 6.53
C PHE A 192 11.41 6.55 5.78
N ASN A 193 11.28 6.31 4.47
CA ASN A 193 12.42 5.91 3.65
C ASN A 193 13.47 7.02 3.53
N LEU A 194 13.04 8.28 3.38
CA LEU A 194 13.93 9.44 3.33
C LEU A 194 14.71 9.60 4.64
N PHE A 195 14.01 9.50 5.79
CA PHE A 195 14.61 9.58 7.12
C PHE A 195 15.58 8.42 7.37
N THR A 196 15.20 7.19 7.02
CA THR A 196 16.06 6.01 7.20
C THR A 196 17.34 6.10 6.37
N ASN A 197 17.25 6.64 5.15
CA ASN A 197 18.40 6.83 4.26
C ASN A 197 19.33 7.97 4.72
N GLU A 198 18.80 8.99 5.40
CA GLU A 198 19.61 10.05 6.01
C GLU A 198 20.36 9.53 7.24
N VAL A 199 19.72 8.62 7.98
CA VAL A 199 20.24 8.07 9.23
C VAL A 199 21.22 6.91 8.99
N SER A 200 20.97 6.03 8.03
CA SER A 200 21.68 4.74 7.90
C SER A 200 22.42 4.63 6.56
N THR A 201 23.59 3.97 6.56
CA THR A 201 24.32 3.65 5.32
C THR A 201 23.52 2.64 4.47
N ARG A 202 23.74 2.63 3.16
CA ARG A 202 23.07 1.72 2.21
C ARG A 202 23.15 0.25 2.62
N LYS A 203 24.30 -0.22 3.11
CA LYS A 203 24.49 -1.60 3.57
C LYS A 203 23.71 -1.90 4.86
N GLN A 204 23.70 -0.96 5.81
CA GLN A 204 22.90 -1.07 7.05
C GLN A 204 21.40 -1.13 6.76
N SER A 205 20.90 -0.23 5.90
CA SER A 205 19.50 -0.18 5.48
C SER A 205 19.02 -1.53 4.95
N GLN A 206 19.82 -2.22 4.12
CA GLN A 206 19.49 -3.55 3.61
C GLN A 206 19.34 -4.61 4.72
N ARG A 207 20.11 -4.52 5.81
CA ARG A 207 19.98 -5.44 6.95
C ARG A 207 18.75 -5.11 7.80
N TYR A 208 18.43 -3.82 7.94
CA TYR A 208 17.32 -3.36 8.78
C TYR A 208 15.95 -3.62 8.16
N ILE A 209 15.85 -3.72 6.83
CA ILE A 209 14.61 -4.05 6.11
C ILE A 209 13.92 -5.30 6.67
N SER A 210 14.68 -6.36 7.00
CA SER A 210 14.10 -7.58 7.58
C SER A 210 13.40 -7.30 8.91
N VAL A 211 13.99 -6.49 9.79
CA VAL A 211 13.39 -6.16 11.10
C VAL A 211 12.23 -5.17 10.93
N TYR A 212 12.32 -4.23 9.99
CA TYR A 212 11.20 -3.37 9.61
C TYR A 212 10.01 -4.19 9.12
N ASN A 213 10.24 -5.24 8.34
CA ASN A 213 9.18 -6.14 7.88
C ASN A 213 8.55 -6.96 9.02
N ILE A 214 9.32 -7.40 10.01
CA ILE A 214 8.77 -8.05 11.22
C ILE A 214 7.89 -7.06 11.98
N SER A 215 8.39 -5.85 12.24
CA SER A 215 7.63 -4.80 12.92
C SER A 215 6.35 -4.43 12.18
N ASN A 216 6.42 -4.35 10.84
CA ASN A 216 5.28 -4.12 9.97
C ASN A 216 4.22 -5.22 10.12
N ALA A 217 4.63 -6.49 10.12
CA ALA A 217 3.71 -7.61 10.27
C ALA A 217 3.02 -7.62 11.65
N ILE A 218 3.77 -7.35 12.73
CA ILE A 218 3.20 -7.19 14.09
C ILE A 218 2.20 -6.03 14.13
N SER A 219 2.52 -4.92 13.45
CA SER A 219 1.68 -3.72 13.40
C SER A 219 0.37 -3.96 12.65
N ILE A 220 0.42 -4.67 11.52
CA ILE A 220 -0.77 -5.10 10.77
C ILE A 220 -1.62 -6.02 11.66
N PHE A 221 -1.01 -6.98 12.35
CA PHE A 221 -1.72 -7.90 13.24
C PHE A 221 -2.43 -7.17 14.39
N LEU A 222 -1.73 -6.25 15.08
CA LEU A 222 -2.30 -5.47 16.17
C LEU A 222 -3.47 -4.60 15.69
N SER A 223 -3.33 -3.99 14.52
CA SER A 223 -4.40 -3.20 13.88
C SER A 223 -5.62 -4.05 13.54
N ALA A 224 -5.41 -5.28 13.09
CA ALA A 224 -6.48 -6.21 12.77
C ALA A 224 -7.28 -6.62 14.03
N ILE A 225 -6.59 -6.97 15.11
CA ILE A 225 -7.23 -7.27 16.40
C ILE A 225 -8.01 -6.06 16.90
N PHE A 226 -7.39 -4.87 16.88
CA PHE A 226 -8.06 -3.64 17.26
C PHE A 226 -9.33 -3.39 16.43
N THR A 227 -9.26 -3.60 15.12
CA THR A 227 -10.39 -3.42 14.20
C THR A 227 -11.53 -4.38 14.51
N LEU A 228 -11.23 -5.66 14.79
CA LEU A 228 -12.24 -6.66 15.15
C LEU A 228 -12.86 -6.41 16.53
N MET A 229 -12.05 -5.99 17.51
CA MET A 229 -12.54 -5.59 18.84
C MET A 229 -13.46 -4.37 18.73
N PHE A 230 -13.05 -3.38 17.95
CA PHE A 230 -13.87 -2.19 17.69
C PHE A 230 -15.20 -2.56 17.02
N ASN A 231 -15.20 -3.53 16.11
CA ASN A 231 -16.41 -4.01 15.46
C ASN A 231 -17.39 -4.65 16.47
N LYS A 232 -16.90 -5.55 17.32
CA LYS A 232 -17.71 -6.19 18.37
C LYS A 232 -18.32 -5.16 19.33
N TRP A 233 -17.52 -4.18 19.75
CA TRP A 233 -18.00 -3.09 20.60
C TRP A 233 -19.05 -2.24 19.87
N ARG A 234 -18.81 -1.88 18.61
CA ARG A 234 -19.72 -1.09 17.78
C ARG A 234 -21.07 -1.78 17.59
N ASP A 235 -21.10 -3.10 17.46
CA ASP A 235 -22.36 -3.84 17.29
C ASP A 235 -23.19 -3.89 18.57
N SER A 236 -22.55 -3.84 19.75
CA SER A 236 -23.24 -3.90 21.05
C SER A 236 -23.86 -2.58 21.52
N VAL A 237 -23.55 -1.45 20.89
CA VAL A 237 -23.94 -0.12 21.38
C VAL A 237 -24.99 0.57 20.49
N VAL A 238 -25.71 1.55 21.04
CA VAL A 238 -26.69 2.37 20.32
C VAL A 238 -26.00 3.33 19.34
N PHE A 239 -26.71 3.75 18.29
CA PHE A 239 -26.19 4.61 17.21
C PHE A 239 -25.43 5.86 17.69
N GLU A 240 -25.97 6.63 18.65
CA GLU A 240 -25.31 7.82 19.19
C GLU A 240 -23.93 7.50 19.81
N THR A 241 -23.86 6.40 20.56
CA THR A 241 -22.62 5.90 21.16
C THR A 241 -21.64 5.43 20.10
N LYS A 242 -22.10 4.89 18.95
CA LYS A 242 -21.22 4.54 17.81
C LYS A 242 -20.56 5.78 17.22
N GLU A 243 -21.30 6.87 17.08
CA GLU A 243 -20.76 8.13 16.55
C GLU A 243 -19.76 8.78 17.50
N LEU A 244 -20.05 8.75 18.80
CA LEU A 244 -19.11 9.21 19.83
C LEU A 244 -17.84 8.35 19.85
N GLY A 245 -17.98 7.02 19.82
CA GLY A 245 -16.83 6.11 19.77
C GLY A 245 -15.95 6.34 18.56
N PHE A 246 -16.55 6.60 17.41
CA PHE A 246 -15.81 6.92 16.19
C PHE A 246 -15.04 8.24 16.31
N ARG A 247 -15.66 9.28 16.87
CA ARG A 247 -14.99 10.56 17.19
C ARG A 247 -13.79 10.34 18.10
N VAL A 248 -13.98 9.63 19.22
CA VAL A 248 -12.91 9.33 20.18
C VAL A 248 -11.78 8.58 19.50
N LEU A 249 -12.10 7.64 18.62
CA LEU A 249 -11.11 6.82 17.94
C LEU A 249 -10.25 7.63 16.96
N ILE A 250 -10.82 8.55 16.18
CA ILE A 250 -10.04 9.45 15.32
C ILE A 250 -9.12 10.35 16.16
N LEU A 251 -9.62 10.88 17.27
CA LEU A 251 -8.81 11.69 18.19
C LEU A 251 -7.67 10.88 18.79
N ALA A 252 -7.94 9.64 19.22
CA ALA A 252 -6.92 8.72 19.71
C ALA A 252 -5.84 8.46 18.65
N LEU A 253 -6.22 8.26 17.38
CA LEU A 253 -5.26 8.13 16.28
C LEU A 253 -4.43 9.41 16.09
N ALA A 254 -5.04 10.59 16.22
CA ALA A 254 -4.31 11.85 16.14
C ALA A 254 -3.28 12.00 17.27
N PHE A 255 -3.60 11.56 18.49
CA PHE A 255 -2.67 11.52 19.61
C PHE A 255 -1.56 10.48 19.40
N ILE A 256 -1.86 9.32 18.79
CA ILE A 256 -0.83 8.34 18.42
C ILE A 256 0.15 8.96 17.41
N VAL A 257 -0.33 9.75 16.44
CA VAL A 257 0.55 10.48 15.50
C VAL A 257 1.45 11.49 16.23
N LEU A 258 0.94 12.19 17.25
CA LEU A 258 1.78 13.05 18.11
C LEU A 258 2.79 12.23 18.92
N GLY A 259 2.40 11.03 19.38
CA GLY A 259 3.30 10.06 20.01
C GLY A 259 4.43 9.62 19.07
N VAL A 260 4.13 9.37 17.79
CA VAL A 260 5.13 9.08 16.74
C VAL A 260 6.11 10.23 16.59
N LEU A 261 5.63 11.48 16.60
CA LEU A 261 6.49 12.66 16.58
C LEU A 261 7.39 12.76 17.82
N GLY A 262 6.84 12.46 19.01
CA GLY A 262 7.60 12.39 20.26
C GLY A 262 8.70 11.32 20.21
N LEU A 263 8.35 10.11 19.74
CA LEU A 263 9.29 9.00 19.56
C LEU A 263 10.39 9.35 18.57
N LYS A 264 10.04 9.99 17.44
CA LYS A 264 11.02 10.44 16.45
C LYS A 264 12.00 11.46 17.06
N LYS A 265 11.52 12.48 17.77
CA LYS A 265 12.37 13.47 18.43
C LYS A 265 13.25 12.84 19.51
N TYR A 266 12.75 11.82 20.21
CA TYR A 266 13.54 11.04 21.16
C TYR A 266 14.69 10.31 20.46
N ILE A 267 14.42 9.65 19.33
CA ILE A 267 15.43 8.96 18.51
C ILE A 267 16.52 9.95 18.07
N GLU A 268 16.13 11.10 17.53
CA GLU A 268 17.07 12.12 17.05
C GLU A 268 17.96 12.69 18.16
N LYS A 269 17.43 12.87 19.38
CA LYS A 269 18.18 13.49 20.49
C LYS A 269 19.02 12.51 21.31
N ARG A 270 18.60 11.26 21.47
CA ARG A 270 19.24 10.29 22.38
C ARG A 270 19.99 9.17 21.69
N ILE A 271 19.56 8.77 20.50
CA ILE A 271 20.03 7.53 19.87
C ILE A 271 20.93 7.82 18.67
N LEU A 272 20.56 8.78 17.83
CA LEU A 272 21.37 9.17 16.67
C LEU A 272 22.74 9.79 16.99
N PRO A 273 22.94 10.52 18.11
CA PRO A 273 24.24 11.09 18.44
C PRO A 273 25.31 10.06 18.85
N ILE A 274 24.94 8.79 19.03
CA ILE A 274 25.88 7.72 19.39
C ILE A 274 26.47 7.15 18.08
N PRO A 275 27.72 7.48 17.71
CA PRO A 275 28.33 6.96 16.50
C PRO A 275 28.53 5.45 16.65
N VAL A 276 28.01 4.67 15.69
CA VAL A 276 28.21 3.21 15.67
C VAL A 276 29.61 2.85 15.13
N PHE A 277 30.24 3.75 14.34
CA PHE A 277 31.59 3.61 13.77
C PHE A 277 32.30 4.96 13.71
N LEU A 278 33.64 4.93 13.73
CA LEU A 278 34.47 6.07 13.35
C LEU A 278 34.43 6.23 11.83
N ILE A 279 33.76 7.26 11.33
CA ILE A 279 33.74 7.57 9.90
C ILE A 279 35.14 8.07 9.52
N LYS A 280 35.99 7.22 8.92
CA LYS A 280 37.06 7.74 8.04
C LYS A 280 36.34 8.47 6.92
N GLU A 281 36.70 9.74 6.71
CA GLU A 281 36.13 10.61 5.68
C GLU A 281 36.14 9.92 4.30
N ALA A 282 35.07 9.21 3.98
CA ALA A 282 34.73 8.95 2.60
C ALA A 282 34.29 10.31 2.06
N LYS A 283 35.21 10.99 1.38
CA LYS A 283 34.92 12.15 0.53
C LYS A 283 33.59 11.89 -0.15
N THR A 284 32.54 12.57 0.27
CA THR A 284 31.29 12.60 -0.48
C THR A 284 31.68 13.12 -1.85
N PRO A 285 31.60 12.33 -2.93
CA PRO A 285 31.70 12.95 -4.24
C PRO A 285 30.57 13.97 -4.25
N ASN A 286 30.93 15.22 -4.57
CA ASN A 286 30.00 16.30 -4.88
C ASN A 286 29.19 15.90 -6.12
N VAL A 287 28.31 14.90 -5.98
CA VAL A 287 27.23 14.68 -6.91
C VAL A 287 26.25 15.78 -6.54
N LYS A 288 26.41 16.91 -7.23
CA LYS A 288 25.40 17.96 -7.29
C LYS A 288 24.05 17.26 -7.28
N LYS A 289 23.22 17.60 -6.29
CA LYS A 289 21.78 17.32 -6.25
C LYS A 289 21.22 17.92 -7.54
N LYS A 290 21.38 17.24 -8.66
CA LYS A 290 20.72 17.59 -9.91
C LYS A 290 19.28 17.24 -9.62
N GLU A 291 18.49 18.27 -9.32
CA GLU A 291 17.04 18.18 -9.29
C GLU A 291 16.62 17.42 -10.54
N VAL A 292 16.12 16.21 -10.32
CA VAL A 292 15.76 15.34 -11.42
C VAL A 292 14.46 15.89 -11.98
N GLU A 293 14.56 16.56 -13.13
CA GLU A 293 13.41 17.05 -13.86
C GLU A 293 12.58 15.82 -14.30
N ILE A 294 11.30 15.78 -13.92
CA ILE A 294 10.36 14.68 -14.23
C ILE A 294 10.35 14.35 -15.74
N LYS A 295 10.69 15.32 -16.60
CA LYS A 295 10.88 15.16 -18.05
C LYS A 295 12.05 14.23 -18.43
N GLU A 296 13.17 14.27 -17.72
CA GLU A 296 14.31 13.38 -17.99
C GLU A 296 13.99 11.92 -17.61
N VAL A 297 13.18 11.73 -16.57
CA VAL A 297 12.71 10.42 -16.11
C VAL A 297 11.74 9.80 -17.10
N GLY A 298 10.80 10.58 -17.65
CA GLY A 298 9.90 10.13 -18.72
C GLY A 298 10.65 9.72 -19.99
N LYS A 299 11.67 10.48 -20.39
CA LYS A 299 12.55 10.14 -21.54
C LYS A 299 13.45 8.93 -21.27
N ALA A 300 13.88 8.69 -20.03
CA ALA A 300 14.63 7.49 -19.66
C ALA A 300 13.76 6.22 -19.70
N LEU A 301 12.47 6.35 -19.34
CA LEU A 301 11.46 5.28 -19.39
C LEU A 301 11.23 4.75 -20.79
N SER A 302 11.27 5.62 -21.80
CA SER A 302 11.08 5.26 -23.21
C SER A 302 12.34 4.70 -23.87
N ARG A 303 13.52 4.76 -23.23
CA ARG A 303 14.79 4.34 -23.84
C ARG A 303 15.20 2.92 -23.48
N SER A 304 14.98 2.44 -22.25
CA SER A 304 15.44 1.11 -21.83
C SER A 304 14.33 0.05 -21.83
N LYS A 305 14.48 -1.00 -22.64
CA LYS A 305 13.54 -2.13 -22.68
C LYS A 305 13.41 -2.85 -21.34
N LEU A 306 14.50 -2.94 -20.57
CA LEU A 306 14.51 -3.56 -19.24
C LEU A 306 13.68 -2.76 -18.24
N LEU A 307 13.88 -1.44 -18.20
CA LEU A 307 13.14 -0.55 -17.31
C LEU A 307 11.64 -0.60 -17.61
N LEU A 308 11.27 -0.58 -18.89
CA LEU A 308 9.89 -0.68 -19.32
C LEU A 308 9.28 -2.03 -18.89
N ALA A 309 10.00 -3.14 -19.06
CA ALA A 309 9.52 -4.46 -18.64
C ALA A 309 9.30 -4.57 -17.12
N ILE A 310 10.23 -4.05 -16.30
CA ILE A 310 10.08 -4.02 -14.83
C ILE A 310 8.89 -3.13 -14.43
N SER A 311 8.78 -1.96 -15.06
CA SER A 311 7.69 -1.00 -14.82
C SER A 311 6.33 -1.58 -15.20
N LEU A 312 6.25 -2.25 -16.35
CA LEU A 312 5.04 -2.92 -16.82
C LEU A 312 4.64 -4.08 -15.89
N ASN A 313 5.60 -4.86 -15.38
CA ASN A 313 5.34 -5.89 -14.37
C ASN A 313 4.67 -5.33 -13.11
N VAL A 314 5.12 -4.15 -12.62
CA VAL A 314 4.49 -3.46 -11.47
C VAL A 314 3.10 -2.95 -11.82
N LEU A 315 2.93 -2.39 -13.02
CA LEU A 315 1.65 -1.85 -13.49
C LEU A 315 0.59 -2.94 -13.63
N LEU A 316 0.92 -4.07 -14.27
CA LEU A 316 0.00 -5.19 -14.48
C LEU A 316 -0.47 -5.81 -13.16
N TYR A 317 0.42 -5.91 -12.17
CA TYR A 317 0.04 -6.26 -10.80
C TYR A 317 -0.97 -5.27 -10.22
N GLY A 318 -0.66 -3.96 -10.28
CA GLY A 318 -1.50 -2.92 -9.69
C GLY A 318 -2.90 -2.84 -10.31
N VAL A 319 -3.01 -3.00 -11.63
CA VAL A 319 -4.29 -3.02 -12.34
C VAL A 319 -5.09 -4.26 -11.94
N SER A 320 -4.49 -5.45 -12.01
CA SER A 320 -5.15 -6.72 -11.66
C SER A 320 -5.61 -6.73 -10.21
N SER A 321 -4.77 -6.25 -9.27
CA SER A 321 -5.14 -6.20 -7.86
C SER A 321 -6.34 -5.29 -7.60
N THR A 322 -6.42 -4.17 -8.32
CA THR A 322 -7.50 -3.19 -8.14
C THR A 322 -8.82 -3.71 -8.71
N LEU A 323 -8.81 -4.42 -9.84
CA LEU A 323 -9.99 -5.05 -10.43
C LEU A 323 -10.58 -6.14 -9.52
N VAL A 324 -9.72 -6.97 -8.94
CA VAL A 324 -10.11 -8.01 -7.98
C VAL A 324 -10.66 -7.37 -6.70
N GLU A 325 -9.98 -6.34 -6.17
CA GLU A 325 -10.43 -5.58 -4.99
C GLU A 325 -11.81 -4.96 -5.24
N ALA A 326 -12.06 -4.35 -6.41
CA ALA A 326 -13.34 -3.73 -6.74
C ALA A 326 -14.51 -4.70 -6.76
N THR A 327 -14.30 -5.87 -7.36
CA THR A 327 -15.32 -6.92 -7.42
C THR A 327 -15.58 -7.50 -6.03
N PHE A 328 -14.52 -7.72 -5.25
CA PHE A 328 -14.63 -8.19 -3.87
C PHE A 328 -15.38 -7.20 -2.96
N LYS A 329 -15.02 -5.90 -3.00
CA LYS A 329 -15.69 -4.87 -2.19
C LYS A 329 -17.17 -4.71 -2.54
N SER A 330 -17.52 -4.83 -3.82
CA SER A 330 -18.92 -4.83 -4.25
C SER A 330 -19.66 -6.09 -3.78
N GLY A 331 -18.97 -7.24 -3.74
CA GLY A 331 -19.49 -8.50 -3.19
C GLY A 331 -19.83 -8.39 -1.70
N ILE A 332 -18.94 -7.76 -0.92
CA ILE A 332 -19.17 -7.46 0.51
C ILE A 332 -20.44 -6.62 0.69
N ALA A 333 -20.63 -5.57 -0.12
CA ALA A 333 -21.78 -4.68 0.00
C ALA A 333 -23.12 -5.39 -0.28
N VAL A 334 -23.16 -6.32 -1.23
CA VAL A 334 -24.36 -7.14 -1.50
C VAL A 334 -24.54 -8.24 -0.44
N GLY A 335 -23.45 -8.87 0.02
CA GLY A 335 -23.49 -9.83 1.11
C GLY A 335 -24.00 -9.23 2.43
N ALA A 336 -23.67 -7.98 2.71
CA ALA A 336 -24.19 -7.23 3.85
C ALA A 336 -25.72 -7.05 3.74
N LYS A 337 -26.22 -6.63 2.57
CA LYS A 337 -27.67 -6.53 2.29
C LYS A 337 -28.38 -7.87 2.48
N TYR A 338 -27.79 -8.96 1.99
CA TYR A 338 -28.39 -10.31 2.09
C TYR A 338 -28.45 -10.82 3.53
N THR A 339 -27.43 -10.51 4.35
CA THR A 339 -27.36 -10.94 5.76
C THR A 339 -28.05 -9.97 6.73
N ASN A 340 -28.72 -8.93 6.23
CA ASN A 340 -29.32 -7.84 7.02
C ASN A 340 -28.33 -7.19 8.01
N ASN A 341 -27.03 -7.22 7.71
CA ASN A 341 -26.00 -6.57 8.50
C ASN A 341 -25.69 -5.18 7.95
N SER A 342 -25.19 -4.29 8.81
CA SER A 342 -24.67 -3.00 8.35
C SER A 342 -23.46 -3.22 7.42
N LYS A 343 -23.37 -2.45 6.34
CA LYS A 343 -22.26 -2.54 5.38
C LYS A 343 -20.92 -2.23 6.06
N GLU A 344 -20.94 -1.32 7.03
CA GLU A 344 -19.78 -0.94 7.83
C GLU A 344 -19.25 -2.13 8.62
N THR A 345 -20.08 -2.76 9.44
CA THR A 345 -19.68 -3.88 10.30
C THR A 345 -19.17 -5.04 9.46
N PHE A 346 -19.88 -5.35 8.37
CA PHE A 346 -19.52 -6.46 7.48
C PHE A 346 -18.18 -6.19 6.78
N SER A 347 -17.99 -4.99 6.19
CA SER A 347 -16.72 -4.59 5.57
C SER A 347 -15.54 -4.63 6.54
N ASN A 348 -15.74 -4.09 7.74
CA ASN A 348 -14.68 -4.00 8.75
C ASN A 348 -14.27 -5.39 9.27
N PHE A 349 -15.20 -6.34 9.37
CA PHE A 349 -14.91 -7.73 9.70
C PHE A 349 -14.02 -8.40 8.64
N TYR A 350 -14.39 -8.32 7.37
CA TYR A 350 -13.59 -8.90 6.28
C TYR A 350 -12.22 -8.24 6.17
N ASN A 351 -12.13 -6.92 6.33
CA ASN A 351 -10.85 -6.20 6.36
C ASN A 351 -9.94 -6.64 7.51
N GLY A 352 -10.50 -6.82 8.71
CA GLY A 352 -9.74 -7.35 9.86
C GLY A 352 -9.23 -8.78 9.61
N MET A 353 -10.08 -9.66 9.10
CA MET A 353 -9.68 -11.03 8.74
C MET A 353 -8.60 -11.05 7.66
N GLU A 354 -8.71 -10.17 6.66
CA GLU A 354 -7.72 -10.04 5.58
C GLU A 354 -6.33 -9.68 6.14
N GLN A 355 -6.30 -8.71 7.05
CA GLN A 355 -5.07 -8.28 7.71
C GLN A 355 -4.44 -9.35 8.60
N ILE A 356 -5.24 -10.17 9.30
CA ILE A 356 -4.71 -11.30 10.07
C ILE A 356 -4.01 -12.30 9.14
N ILE A 357 -4.64 -12.69 8.03
CA ILE A 357 -4.07 -13.63 7.07
C ILE A 357 -2.74 -13.09 6.52
N ILE A 358 -2.71 -11.80 6.16
CA ILE A 358 -1.49 -11.14 5.65
C ILE A 358 -0.39 -11.11 6.72
N ALA A 359 -0.72 -10.69 7.94
CA ALA A 359 0.26 -10.56 9.02
C ALA A 359 0.88 -11.91 9.38
N MET A 360 0.06 -12.95 9.55
CA MET A 360 0.53 -14.31 9.84
C MET A 360 1.41 -14.85 8.71
N SER A 361 1.00 -14.64 7.46
CA SER A 361 1.78 -15.09 6.29
C SER A 361 3.12 -14.37 6.19
N LEU A 362 3.15 -13.05 6.44
CA LEU A 362 4.39 -12.28 6.45
C LEU A 362 5.34 -12.72 7.58
N LEU A 363 4.82 -12.98 8.78
CA LEU A 363 5.63 -13.50 9.89
C LEU A 363 6.25 -14.85 9.55
N VAL A 364 5.52 -15.77 8.93
CA VAL A 364 6.05 -17.07 8.51
C VAL A 364 7.16 -16.91 7.48
N VAL A 365 6.95 -16.04 6.48
CA VAL A 365 7.90 -15.88 5.37
C VAL A 365 9.18 -15.21 5.83
N VAL A 366 9.10 -14.15 6.63
CA VAL A 366 10.30 -13.44 7.10
C VAL A 366 11.21 -14.37 7.93
N ASN A 367 10.65 -15.38 8.60
CA ASN A 367 11.40 -16.39 9.33
C ASN A 367 11.89 -17.57 8.46
N THR A 368 11.45 -17.65 7.20
CA THR A 368 11.85 -18.70 6.25
C THR A 368 13.07 -18.22 5.44
N PRO A 369 14.01 -19.09 5.02
CA PRO A 369 15.16 -18.72 4.17
C PRO A 369 14.74 -18.37 2.72
N TYR A 370 13.82 -17.43 2.56
CA TYR A 370 13.26 -16.98 1.29
C TYR A 370 14.34 -16.40 0.36
N SER A 371 15.28 -15.63 0.91
CA SER A 371 16.43 -15.11 0.17
C SER A 371 17.34 -16.18 -0.41
N ALA A 372 17.33 -17.41 0.15
CA ALA A 372 18.13 -18.52 -0.36
C ALA A 372 17.47 -19.17 -1.60
N LEU A 373 16.14 -19.15 -1.72
CA LEU A 373 15.41 -19.67 -2.88
C LEU A 373 15.73 -18.86 -4.15
N ILE A 374 15.84 -17.53 -4.02
CA ILE A 374 16.20 -16.64 -5.13
C ILE A 374 17.64 -16.91 -5.58
N LYS A 375 18.56 -17.11 -4.63
CA LYS A 375 19.99 -17.37 -4.91
C LYS A 375 20.25 -18.73 -5.57
N LYS A 376 19.41 -19.73 -5.32
CA LYS A 376 19.50 -21.08 -5.93
C LYS A 376 18.86 -21.18 -7.32
N GLY A 377 18.64 -20.07 -8.02
CA GLY A 377 18.06 -20.05 -9.36
C GLY A 377 16.52 -20.09 -9.40
N GLY A 378 15.85 -19.98 -8.26
CA GLY A 378 14.38 -20.01 -8.16
C GLY A 378 13.65 -18.72 -8.59
N TRP A 379 14.35 -17.78 -9.23
CA TRP A 379 13.81 -16.44 -9.54
C TRP A 379 12.51 -16.49 -10.34
N LYS A 380 12.41 -17.36 -11.36
CA LYS A 380 11.20 -17.55 -12.18
C LYS A 380 9.98 -17.93 -11.33
N TYR A 381 10.15 -18.87 -10.41
CA TYR A 381 9.07 -19.37 -9.56
C TYR A 381 8.59 -18.28 -8.61
N VAL A 382 9.53 -17.59 -7.97
CA VAL A 382 9.27 -16.44 -7.09
C VAL A 382 8.53 -15.33 -7.84
N ALA A 383 8.97 -14.98 -9.05
CA ALA A 383 8.36 -13.95 -9.87
C ALA A 383 6.99 -14.35 -10.45
N SER A 384 6.72 -15.65 -10.59
CA SER A 384 5.44 -16.18 -11.10
C SER A 384 4.32 -16.20 -10.06
N LEU A 385 4.65 -16.12 -8.77
CA LEU A 385 3.69 -16.26 -7.67
C LEU A 385 2.52 -15.24 -7.73
N PRO A 386 2.72 -13.92 -7.97
CA PRO A 386 1.62 -12.98 -8.15
C PRO A 386 0.70 -13.34 -9.31
N ILE A 387 1.28 -13.84 -10.42
CA ILE A 387 0.51 -14.24 -11.61
C ILE A 387 -0.37 -15.45 -11.29
N MET A 388 0.17 -16.44 -10.57
CA MET A 388 -0.60 -17.62 -10.14
C MET A 388 -1.81 -17.23 -9.29
N VAL A 389 -1.66 -16.24 -8.40
CA VAL A 389 -2.78 -15.72 -7.60
C VAL A 389 -3.81 -14.99 -8.47
N VAL A 390 -3.37 -14.23 -9.47
CA VAL A 390 -4.30 -13.56 -10.41
C VAL A 390 -5.03 -14.56 -11.29
N VAL A 391 -4.37 -15.65 -11.72
CA VAL A 391 -5.04 -16.77 -12.39
C VAL A 391 -6.09 -17.40 -11.46
N PHE A 392 -5.76 -17.60 -10.17
CA PHE A 392 -6.71 -18.08 -9.19
C PHE A 392 -7.91 -17.13 -9.02
N SER A 393 -7.70 -15.81 -9.11
CA SER A 393 -8.76 -14.80 -9.02
C SER A 393 -9.83 -14.92 -10.10
N PHE A 394 -9.48 -15.48 -11.27
CA PHE A 394 -10.44 -15.78 -12.34
C PHE A 394 -11.54 -16.73 -11.85
N PHE A 395 -11.14 -17.80 -11.17
CA PHE A 395 -12.07 -18.81 -10.66
C PHE A 395 -12.71 -18.39 -9.33
N SER A 396 -11.96 -17.74 -8.44
CA SER A 396 -12.42 -17.48 -7.08
C SER A 396 -13.31 -16.24 -6.96
N VAL A 397 -13.04 -15.19 -7.75
CA VAL A 397 -13.74 -13.90 -7.66
C VAL A 397 -14.64 -13.68 -8.86
N PHE A 398 -14.10 -13.69 -10.08
CA PHE A 398 -14.87 -13.32 -11.26
C PHE A 398 -15.94 -14.36 -11.63
N LEU A 399 -15.61 -15.65 -11.60
CA LEU A 399 -16.57 -16.73 -11.89
C LEU A 399 -17.69 -16.80 -10.83
N VAL A 400 -17.35 -16.65 -9.55
CA VAL A 400 -18.34 -16.71 -8.46
C VAL A 400 -19.23 -15.47 -8.46
N ALA A 401 -18.66 -14.28 -8.74
CA ALA A 401 -19.44 -13.06 -8.93
C ALA A 401 -20.39 -13.18 -10.13
N PHE A 402 -19.90 -13.74 -11.25
CA PHE A 402 -20.71 -14.04 -12.43
C PHE A 402 -21.91 -14.92 -12.10
N TYR A 403 -21.69 -16.02 -11.36
CA TYR A 403 -22.75 -16.92 -10.91
C TYR A 403 -23.77 -16.24 -9.99
N ASN A 404 -23.31 -15.51 -8.96
CA ASN A 404 -24.18 -14.87 -7.99
C ASN A 404 -25.01 -13.72 -8.59
N VAL A 405 -24.44 -12.98 -9.54
CA VAL A 405 -25.16 -11.96 -10.31
C VAL A 405 -26.25 -12.59 -11.17
N GLY A 406 -25.94 -13.67 -11.89
CA GLY A 406 -26.93 -14.41 -12.67
C GLY A 406 -28.08 -15.00 -11.83
N ALA A 407 -27.76 -15.42 -10.60
CA ALA A 407 -28.71 -16.01 -9.66
C ALA A 407 -29.66 -14.98 -9.01
N TYR A 408 -29.15 -13.82 -8.58
CA TYR A 408 -29.88 -12.83 -7.77
C TYR A 408 -30.33 -11.57 -8.55
N GLY A 409 -29.57 -11.14 -9.56
CA GLY A 409 -29.62 -9.77 -10.12
C GLY A 409 -30.22 -9.62 -11.51
N GLY A 410 -30.90 -10.63 -12.07
CA GLY A 410 -31.59 -10.51 -13.35
C GLY A 410 -30.72 -10.65 -14.61
N GLY A 411 -29.38 -10.68 -14.48
CA GLY A 411 -28.47 -11.12 -15.54
C GLY A 411 -27.14 -10.35 -15.61
N ASN A 412 -26.10 -11.00 -16.11
CA ASN A 412 -24.78 -10.39 -16.34
C ASN A 412 -24.75 -9.61 -17.66
N VAL A 413 -23.89 -8.59 -17.78
CA VAL A 413 -23.77 -7.72 -18.96
C VAL A 413 -23.57 -8.49 -20.27
N LEU A 414 -22.71 -9.52 -20.29
CA LEU A 414 -22.39 -10.26 -21.52
C LEU A 414 -23.28 -11.49 -21.75
N PHE A 415 -23.74 -12.14 -20.68
CA PHE A 415 -24.34 -13.47 -20.77
C PHE A 415 -25.78 -13.52 -20.23
N GLY A 416 -26.39 -12.36 -19.96
CA GLY A 416 -27.78 -12.27 -19.52
C GLY A 416 -28.06 -13.11 -18.27
N SER A 417 -29.26 -13.70 -18.20
CA SER A 417 -29.76 -14.39 -17.01
C SER A 417 -29.40 -15.88 -16.95
N LEU A 418 -28.21 -16.27 -17.41
CA LEU A 418 -27.70 -17.61 -17.13
C LEU A 418 -27.65 -17.78 -15.60
N PHE A 419 -28.30 -18.83 -15.07
CA PHE A 419 -28.49 -19.11 -13.63
C PHE A 419 -29.64 -18.41 -12.90
N LYS A 420 -30.56 -17.73 -13.61
CA LYS A 420 -31.78 -17.15 -13.00
C LYS A 420 -32.54 -18.20 -12.16
N GLY A 421 -32.86 -17.86 -10.92
CA GLY A 421 -33.64 -18.73 -10.02
C GLY A 421 -32.83 -19.73 -9.19
N ARG A 422 -31.50 -19.75 -9.29
CA ARG A 422 -30.65 -20.52 -8.36
C ARG A 422 -30.40 -19.74 -7.06
N LYS A 423 -30.09 -20.47 -5.97
CA LYS A 423 -29.75 -19.84 -4.69
C LYS A 423 -28.37 -19.17 -4.77
N PRO A 424 -28.25 -17.86 -4.50
CA PRO A 424 -26.95 -17.18 -4.54
C PRO A 424 -26.05 -17.65 -3.39
N MET A 425 -24.75 -17.74 -3.65
CA MET A 425 -23.72 -18.18 -2.70
C MET A 425 -22.84 -17.00 -2.26
N PHE A 426 -23.43 -15.99 -1.61
CA PHE A 426 -22.70 -14.79 -1.18
C PHE A 426 -21.62 -15.06 -0.13
N PHE A 427 -21.83 -16.06 0.75
CA PHE A 427 -20.82 -16.46 1.73
C PHE A 427 -19.55 -17.00 1.07
N LEU A 428 -19.72 -17.83 0.03
CA LEU A 428 -18.61 -18.38 -0.75
C LEU A 428 -17.87 -17.26 -1.50
N GLU A 429 -18.61 -16.34 -2.14
CA GLU A 429 -18.04 -15.18 -2.83
C GLU A 429 -17.17 -14.31 -1.92
N ASN A 430 -17.68 -13.96 -0.75
CA ASN A 430 -16.95 -13.10 0.19
C ASN A 430 -15.74 -13.84 0.80
N THR A 431 -15.85 -15.14 1.06
CA THR A 431 -14.73 -15.93 1.61
C THR A 431 -13.63 -16.16 0.57
N LEU A 432 -13.99 -16.51 -0.67
CA LEU A 432 -13.03 -16.68 -1.76
C LEU A 432 -12.41 -15.34 -2.17
N GLY A 433 -13.21 -14.27 -2.17
CA GLY A 433 -12.71 -12.90 -2.37
C GLY A 433 -11.71 -12.48 -1.30
N LEU A 434 -11.98 -12.77 -0.03
CA LEU A 434 -11.08 -12.53 1.09
C LEU A 434 -9.73 -13.26 0.90
N VAL A 435 -9.78 -14.57 0.64
CA VAL A 435 -8.57 -15.40 0.45
C VAL A 435 -7.76 -14.89 -0.74
N THR A 436 -8.43 -14.52 -1.84
CA THR A 436 -7.77 -14.03 -3.05
C THR A 436 -7.13 -12.68 -2.82
N ASN A 437 -7.82 -11.73 -2.18
CA ASN A 437 -7.28 -10.39 -1.91
C ASN A 437 -6.08 -10.45 -0.95
N ALA A 438 -6.18 -11.26 0.11
CA ALA A 438 -5.06 -11.52 1.01
C ALA A 438 -3.88 -12.16 0.26
N SER A 439 -4.15 -13.18 -0.58
CA SER A 439 -3.13 -13.85 -1.39
C SER A 439 -2.46 -12.91 -2.40
N LEU A 440 -3.17 -11.92 -2.96
CA LEU A 440 -2.59 -10.92 -3.87
C LEU A 440 -1.62 -10.00 -3.15
N LYS A 441 -1.93 -9.60 -1.92
CA LYS A 441 -1.03 -8.78 -1.09
C LYS A 441 0.16 -9.59 -0.62
N ILE A 442 -0.04 -10.84 -0.18
CA ILE A 442 1.06 -11.76 0.15
C ILE A 442 1.94 -11.97 -1.08
N GLY A 443 1.34 -12.27 -2.23
CA GLY A 443 2.09 -12.52 -3.45
C GLY A 443 2.87 -11.31 -3.95
N LYS A 444 2.41 -10.09 -3.67
CA LYS A 444 3.18 -8.88 -3.88
C LYS A 444 4.45 -8.85 -3.03
N TYR A 445 4.32 -9.01 -1.72
CA TYR A 445 5.45 -8.92 -0.80
C TYR A 445 6.46 -10.04 -1.03
N LEU A 446 5.97 -11.25 -1.32
CA LEU A 446 6.81 -12.42 -1.56
C LEU A 446 7.39 -12.39 -2.97
N GLY A 447 6.53 -12.47 -3.98
CA GLY A 447 6.95 -12.60 -5.36
C GLY A 447 7.38 -11.27 -5.97
N ALA A 448 6.44 -10.34 -6.13
CA ALA A 448 6.68 -9.15 -6.94
C ALA A 448 7.81 -8.26 -6.37
N ASP A 449 7.76 -7.93 -5.09
CA ASP A 449 8.72 -7.04 -4.45
C ASP A 449 10.10 -7.69 -4.36
N ALA A 450 10.20 -8.95 -3.94
CA ALA A 450 11.50 -9.64 -3.88
C ALA A 450 12.12 -9.90 -5.26
N SER A 451 11.33 -10.28 -6.27
CA SER A 451 11.82 -10.46 -7.65
C SER A 451 12.35 -9.17 -8.25
N LYS A 452 11.68 -8.04 -7.98
CA LYS A 452 12.14 -6.72 -8.41
C LYS A 452 13.43 -6.32 -7.72
N GLU A 453 13.55 -6.56 -6.41
CA GLU A 453 14.80 -6.29 -5.69
C GLU A 453 15.96 -7.14 -6.22
N ALA A 454 15.71 -8.40 -6.55
CA ALA A 454 16.70 -9.30 -7.14
C ALA A 454 17.16 -8.80 -8.53
N ILE A 455 16.24 -8.41 -9.42
CA ILE A 455 16.62 -7.81 -10.71
C ILE A 455 17.36 -6.49 -10.49
N SER A 456 16.90 -5.64 -9.57
CA SER A 456 17.52 -4.34 -9.27
C SER A 456 18.99 -4.49 -8.87
N MET A 457 19.38 -5.59 -8.22
CA MET A 457 20.78 -5.86 -7.87
C MET A 457 21.66 -6.16 -9.09
N GLN A 458 21.08 -6.65 -10.18
CA GLN A 458 21.79 -6.97 -11.43
C GLN A 458 21.86 -5.79 -12.42
N ILE A 459 21.30 -4.63 -12.05
CA ILE A 459 21.41 -3.40 -12.83
C ILE A 459 22.66 -2.65 -12.37
N ASP A 460 23.38 -2.05 -13.33
CA ASP A 460 24.53 -1.20 -13.07
C ASP A 460 24.24 -0.17 -11.94
N PRO A 461 25.08 -0.11 -10.89
CA PRO A 461 24.98 0.84 -9.80
C PRO A 461 24.75 2.29 -10.22
N LEU A 462 25.28 2.72 -11.37
CA LEU A 462 25.14 4.08 -11.90
C LEU A 462 23.68 4.45 -12.22
N TYR A 463 22.90 3.51 -12.74
CA TYR A 463 21.51 3.74 -13.17
C TYR A 463 20.48 3.20 -12.18
N ARG A 464 20.88 2.28 -11.29
CA ARG A 464 20.00 1.60 -10.33
C ARG A 464 19.15 2.56 -9.49
N ALA A 465 19.74 3.63 -8.98
CA ALA A 465 19.01 4.60 -8.16
C ALA A 465 17.90 5.32 -8.94
N LYS A 466 18.17 5.69 -10.20
CA LYS A 466 17.21 6.34 -11.10
C LYS A 466 16.06 5.41 -11.44
N TYR A 467 16.37 4.17 -11.82
CA TYR A 467 15.37 3.18 -12.21
C TYR A 467 14.49 2.78 -11.02
N LYS A 468 15.08 2.64 -9.84
CA LYS A 468 14.34 2.33 -8.62
C LYS A 468 13.28 3.38 -8.29
N ALA A 469 13.61 4.66 -8.43
CA ALA A 469 12.64 5.74 -8.21
C ALA A 469 11.41 5.63 -9.15
N VAL A 470 11.62 5.17 -10.39
CA VAL A 470 10.56 5.02 -11.40
C VAL A 470 9.60 3.89 -11.05
N TYR A 471 10.11 2.66 -10.97
CA TYR A 471 9.24 1.49 -10.85
C TYR A 471 8.65 1.33 -9.43
N ASP A 472 9.36 1.74 -8.37
CA ASP A 472 8.85 1.67 -7.00
C ASP A 472 7.96 2.87 -6.64
N GLY A 473 8.29 4.07 -7.16
CA GLY A 473 7.57 5.30 -6.81
C GLY A 473 6.33 5.56 -7.67
N LEU A 474 6.51 5.57 -8.99
CA LEU A 474 5.50 6.03 -9.94
C LEU A 474 4.59 4.88 -10.38
N CYS A 475 5.16 3.79 -10.90
CA CYS A 475 4.40 2.70 -11.52
C CYS A 475 3.47 1.96 -10.55
N GLY A 476 3.88 1.78 -9.28
CA GLY A 476 3.02 1.14 -8.28
C GLY A 476 1.72 1.88 -7.99
N LYS A 477 1.77 3.23 -7.98
CA LYS A 477 0.59 4.08 -7.76
C LYS A 477 -0.23 4.24 -9.04
N LEU A 478 0.44 4.45 -10.17
CA LEU A 478 -0.20 4.52 -11.48
C LEU A 478 -0.99 3.25 -11.79
N GLY A 479 -0.47 2.06 -11.45
CA GLY A 479 -1.17 0.80 -11.68
C GLY A 479 -2.51 0.72 -10.93
N LYS A 480 -2.55 1.17 -9.67
CA LYS A 480 -3.80 1.23 -8.89
C LYS A 480 -4.79 2.27 -9.42
N SER A 481 -4.27 3.43 -9.83
CA SER A 481 -5.08 4.49 -10.44
C SER A 481 -5.67 4.03 -11.78
N LEU A 482 -4.87 3.41 -12.65
CA LEU A 482 -5.29 2.85 -13.94
C LEU A 482 -6.34 1.76 -13.76
N GLY A 483 -6.15 0.84 -12.79
CA GLY A 483 -7.17 -0.15 -12.46
C GLY A 483 -8.49 0.49 -12.03
N SER A 484 -8.42 1.58 -11.25
CA SER A 484 -9.61 2.32 -10.83
C SER A 484 -10.28 3.07 -12.00
N VAL A 485 -9.51 3.65 -12.92
CA VAL A 485 -10.00 4.26 -14.17
C VAL A 485 -10.73 3.22 -15.02
N ILE A 486 -10.15 2.02 -15.18
CA ILE A 486 -10.79 0.92 -15.91
C ILE A 486 -12.13 0.56 -15.26
N CYS A 487 -12.18 0.40 -13.93
CA CYS A 487 -13.43 0.15 -13.22
C CYS A 487 -14.48 1.25 -13.49
N THR A 488 -14.09 2.53 -13.45
CA THR A 488 -14.97 3.67 -13.70
C THR A 488 -15.47 3.71 -15.16
N ILE A 489 -14.60 3.43 -16.13
CA ILE A 489 -14.97 3.33 -17.55
C ILE A 489 -15.97 2.19 -17.75
N MET A 490 -15.74 1.03 -17.13
CA MET A 490 -16.64 -0.10 -17.21
C MET A 490 -18.01 0.23 -16.62
N THR A 491 -18.08 0.88 -15.46
CA THR A 491 -19.37 1.32 -14.91
C THR A 491 -20.08 2.32 -15.82
N GLY A 492 -19.34 3.20 -16.50
CA GLY A 492 -19.89 4.19 -17.43
C GLY A 492 -20.45 3.61 -18.73
N ILE A 493 -19.75 2.66 -19.35
CA ILE A 493 -20.17 2.06 -20.63
C ILE A 493 -21.51 1.31 -20.50
N TRP A 494 -21.72 0.62 -19.38
CA TRP A 494 -22.89 -0.23 -19.15
C TRP A 494 -23.94 0.38 -18.21
N ASP A 495 -23.75 1.64 -17.81
CA ASP A 495 -24.61 2.36 -16.87
C ASP A 495 -24.90 1.62 -15.55
N ILE A 496 -23.90 0.92 -15.02
CA ILE A 496 -24.01 0.08 -13.82
C ILE A 496 -23.35 0.73 -12.61
N THR A 497 -23.94 0.52 -11.43
CA THR A 497 -23.35 0.92 -10.14
C THR A 497 -22.61 -0.23 -9.46
N ASP A 498 -23.05 -1.48 -9.66
CA ASP A 498 -22.36 -2.67 -9.16
C ASP A 498 -21.45 -3.26 -10.24
N ILE A 499 -20.13 -3.16 -10.04
CA ILE A 499 -19.13 -3.69 -10.97
C ILE A 499 -19.22 -5.21 -11.17
N ARG A 500 -19.87 -5.94 -10.26
CA ARG A 500 -20.09 -7.38 -10.39
C ARG A 500 -20.94 -7.72 -11.61
N MET A 501 -21.81 -6.80 -12.05
CA MET A 501 -22.59 -6.95 -13.28
C MET A 501 -21.68 -7.08 -14.51
N ALA A 502 -20.51 -6.45 -14.48
CA ALA A 502 -19.47 -6.53 -15.50
C ALA A 502 -18.36 -7.55 -15.16
N SER A 503 -18.57 -8.46 -14.20
CA SER A 503 -17.58 -9.48 -13.80
C SER A 503 -17.06 -10.34 -14.96
N SER A 504 -17.89 -10.64 -15.96
CA SER A 504 -17.51 -11.39 -17.16
C SER A 504 -16.50 -10.62 -18.02
N VAL A 505 -16.78 -9.33 -18.27
CA VAL A 505 -15.88 -8.42 -18.98
C VAL A 505 -14.58 -8.24 -18.20
N SER A 506 -14.66 -8.04 -16.87
CA SER A 506 -13.49 -7.93 -16.00
C SER A 506 -12.63 -9.19 -16.03
N GLY A 507 -13.27 -10.38 -16.05
CA GLY A 507 -12.58 -11.67 -16.16
C GLY A 507 -11.82 -11.82 -17.48
N ILE A 508 -12.44 -11.45 -18.61
CA ILE A 508 -11.79 -11.46 -19.94
C ILE A 508 -10.60 -10.49 -19.96
N LEU A 509 -10.80 -9.27 -19.44
CA LEU A 509 -9.72 -8.28 -19.36
C LEU A 509 -8.55 -8.78 -18.51
N VAL A 510 -8.83 -9.39 -17.36
CA VAL A 510 -7.80 -10.00 -16.50
C VAL A 510 -7.09 -11.15 -17.21
N ALA A 511 -7.79 -11.97 -18.00
CA ALA A 511 -7.15 -13.01 -18.82
C ALA A 511 -6.17 -12.42 -19.86
N ILE A 512 -6.55 -11.33 -20.53
CA ILE A 512 -5.65 -10.59 -21.45
C ILE A 512 -4.43 -10.05 -20.69
N ILE A 513 -4.65 -9.47 -19.51
CA ILE A 513 -3.57 -8.95 -18.63
C ILE A 513 -2.62 -10.09 -18.22
N ILE A 514 -3.13 -11.26 -17.85
CA ILE A 514 -2.32 -12.44 -17.49
C ILE A 514 -1.43 -12.85 -18.67
N MET A 515 -1.97 -12.90 -19.89
CA MET A 515 -1.20 -13.27 -21.08
C MET A 515 -0.07 -12.27 -21.36
N LEU A 516 -0.37 -10.97 -21.30
CA LEU A 516 0.64 -9.92 -21.42
C LEU A 516 1.70 -10.03 -20.31
N TRP A 517 1.29 -10.30 -19.08
CA TRP A 517 2.18 -10.42 -17.93
C TRP A 517 3.11 -11.62 -18.04
N LEU A 518 2.64 -12.76 -18.54
CA LEU A 518 3.47 -13.93 -18.81
C LEU A 518 4.54 -13.64 -19.87
N CYS A 519 4.22 -12.86 -20.91
CA CYS A 519 5.19 -12.43 -21.92
C CYS A 519 6.30 -11.56 -21.30
N VAL A 520 5.93 -10.58 -20.49
CA VAL A 520 6.88 -9.72 -19.76
C VAL A 520 7.75 -10.54 -18.81
N LEU A 521 7.17 -11.50 -18.08
CA LEU A 521 7.91 -12.36 -17.17
C LEU A 521 8.93 -13.23 -17.91
N ARG A 522 8.57 -13.81 -19.06
CA ARG A 522 9.49 -14.62 -19.88
C ARG A 522 10.68 -13.80 -20.35
N TYR A 523 10.44 -12.56 -20.79
CA TYR A 523 11.51 -11.63 -21.19
C TYR A 523 12.44 -11.32 -20.02
N LEU A 524 11.89 -10.95 -18.86
CA LEU A 524 12.67 -10.66 -17.66
C LEU A 524 13.47 -11.88 -17.17
N ASN A 525 12.88 -13.09 -17.23
CA ASN A 525 13.56 -14.31 -16.84
C ASN A 525 14.80 -14.59 -17.70
N LYS A 526 14.66 -14.44 -19.03
CA LYS A 526 15.78 -14.67 -19.95
C LYS A 526 16.93 -13.70 -19.64
N LYS A 527 16.64 -12.42 -19.47
CA LYS A 527 17.65 -11.40 -19.13
C LYS A 527 18.28 -11.63 -17.76
N PHE A 528 17.49 -12.04 -16.77
CA PHE A 528 18.00 -12.35 -15.42
C PHE A 528 18.92 -13.57 -15.42
N GLN A 529 18.56 -14.65 -16.13
CA GLN A 529 19.39 -15.86 -16.23
C GLN A 529 20.70 -15.58 -16.96
N THR A 530 20.68 -14.86 -18.09
CA THR A 530 21.90 -14.49 -18.82
C THR A 530 22.85 -13.65 -17.96
N ALA A 531 22.34 -12.70 -17.17
CA ALA A 531 23.16 -11.91 -16.26
C ALA A 531 23.76 -12.76 -15.12
N MET A 532 22.99 -13.71 -14.58
CA MET A 532 23.46 -14.65 -13.56
C MET A 532 24.53 -15.61 -14.09
N GLU A 533 24.36 -16.14 -15.30
CA GLU A 533 25.31 -17.08 -15.93
C GLU A 533 26.63 -16.38 -16.27
N ASN A 534 26.57 -15.14 -16.75
CA ASN A 534 27.75 -14.38 -17.16
C ASN A 534 28.43 -13.63 -16.00
N ASN A 535 27.81 -13.58 -14.80
CA ASN A 535 28.23 -12.70 -13.68
C ASN A 535 28.41 -11.22 -14.09
N THR A 536 27.71 -10.78 -15.13
CA THR A 536 27.74 -9.40 -15.64
C THR A 536 26.46 -8.66 -15.29
N TYR A 537 26.53 -7.34 -15.23
CA TYR A 537 25.32 -6.51 -15.16
C TYR A 537 24.47 -6.70 -16.42
N ILE A 538 23.16 -6.55 -16.29
CA ILE A 538 22.24 -6.61 -17.42
C ILE A 538 22.56 -5.44 -18.36
N GLU A 539 23.01 -5.76 -19.59
CA GLU A 539 23.22 -4.76 -20.63
C GLU A 539 21.91 -4.02 -20.92
N LEU A 540 21.97 -2.69 -20.83
CA LEU A 540 20.84 -1.83 -21.11
C LEU A 540 20.69 -1.70 -22.62
N GLU A 541 19.87 -2.56 -23.22
CA GLU A 541 19.42 -2.34 -24.59
C GLU A 541 18.58 -1.06 -24.64
N GLU A 542 19.14 -0.03 -25.27
CA GLU A 542 18.38 1.14 -25.70
C GLU A 542 17.54 0.78 -26.95
N PHE A 543 16.43 1.49 -27.15
CA PHE A 543 15.56 1.34 -28.32
C PHE A 543 16.23 1.82 -29.61
#